data_AF-B4SGY9-F1
#
_entry.id   AF-B4SGY9-F1
#
_cell.length_a   1.000
_cell.length_b   1.000
_cell.length_c   1.000
_cell.angle_alpha   90.00
_cell.angle_beta   90.00
_cell.angle_gamma   90.00
#
_symmetry.space_group_name_H-M   'P 1'
#
loop_
_entity.id
_entity.type
_entity.pdbx_description
1 polymer ?
#
loop_
_entity_poly.entity_id
_entity_poly.type
_entity_poly.pdbx_seq_one_letter_code
_entity_poly.pdbx_strand_id
1 'polypeptide(L)' 'MKTEEFDKAFDDGSDITPFLDLNKARRIKQQHKRVNVDFPLWMIDSLDKEATRLGVSRQSVIKVWLGERIQQHFLEKTI' A
#
# COMPACT_ATOMS: atom_id res chain seq x y z
N MET A 1 25.46 10.92 -16.28
CA MET A 1 25.27 9.55 -16.80
C MET A 1 24.09 9.58 -17.75
N LYS A 2 24.20 8.97 -18.92
CA LYS A 2 23.02 8.77 -19.79
C LYS A 2 22.16 7.65 -19.22
N THR A 3 20.85 7.67 -19.49
CA THR A 3 19.91 6.67 -18.96
C THR A 3 20.33 5.24 -19.28
N GLU A 4 20.79 4.98 -20.50
CA GLU A 4 21.24 3.65 -20.95
C GLU A 4 22.46 3.13 -20.17
N GLU A 5 23.37 4.01 -19.77
CA GLU A 5 24.54 3.64 -18.96
C GLU A 5 24.12 3.33 -17.52
N PHE A 6 23.14 4.08 -16.99
CA PHE A 6 22.59 3.90 -15.64
C PHE A 6 21.89 2.55 -15.50
N ASP A 7 21.02 2.22 -16.45
CA ASP A 7 20.30 0.95 -16.47
C ASP A 7 21.27 -0.23 -16.54
N LYS A 8 22.29 -0.13 -17.40
CA LYS A 8 23.33 -1.17 -17.49
C LYS A 8 24.12 -1.32 -16.18
N ALA A 9 24.54 -0.22 -15.56
CA ALA A 9 25.28 -0.28 -14.30
C ALA A 9 24.44 -0.88 -13.15
N PHE A 10 23.13 -0.61 -13.15
CA PHE A 10 22.20 -1.21 -12.21
C PHE A 10 22.06 -2.72 -12.42
N ASP A 11 21.84 -3.15 -13.66
CA ASP A 11 21.67 -4.57 -14.03
C ASP A 11 22.96 -5.39 -13.78
N ASP A 12 24.12 -4.78 -14.03
CA ASP A 12 25.44 -5.38 -13.78
C ASP A 12 25.81 -5.42 -12.28
N GLY A 13 24.92 -4.94 -11.39
CA GLY A 13 25.12 -4.95 -9.93
C GLY A 13 26.21 -3.98 -9.46
N SER A 14 26.54 -2.97 -10.27
CA SER A 14 27.52 -1.94 -9.92
C SER A 14 26.94 -0.95 -8.90
N ASP A 15 27.79 -0.29 -8.12
CA ASP A 15 27.35 0.73 -7.17
C ASP A 15 26.89 2.01 -7.89
N ILE A 16 25.57 2.19 -7.99
CA ILE A 16 24.94 3.37 -8.56
C ILE A 16 24.61 4.46 -7.52
N THR A 17 24.90 4.22 -6.24
CA THR A 17 24.57 5.13 -5.12
C THR A 17 25.02 6.57 -5.34
N PRO A 18 26.21 6.85 -5.90
CA PRO A 18 26.66 8.22 -6.18
C PRO A 18 25.78 9.02 -7.16
N PHE A 19 24.98 8.33 -7.96
CA PHE A 19 24.10 8.93 -8.96
C PHE A 19 22.65 9.10 -8.46
N LEU A 20 22.33 8.59 -7.26
CA LEU A 20 21.01 8.70 -6.65
C LEU A 20 20.89 9.97 -5.80
N ASP A 21 19.83 10.76 -6.04
CA ASP A 21 19.46 11.87 -5.15
C ASP A 21 18.72 11.33 -3.92
N LEU A 22 19.50 10.82 -2.96
CA LEU A 22 18.97 10.24 -1.71
C LEU A 22 18.24 11.27 -0.84
N ASN A 23 18.55 12.56 -0.98
CA ASN A 23 17.85 13.63 -0.26
C ASN A 23 16.38 13.76 -0.72
N LYS A 24 16.08 13.36 -1.95
CA LYS A 24 14.71 13.28 -2.47
C LYS A 24 14.10 11.88 -2.40
N ALA A 25 14.85 10.88 -1.93
CA ALA A 25 14.32 9.53 -1.78
C ALA A 25 13.18 9.54 -0.75
N ARG A 26 11.98 9.15 -1.20
CA ARG A 26 10.79 9.05 -0.35
C ARG A 26 10.19 7.67 -0.51
N ARG A 27 9.91 7.03 0.62
CA ARG A 27 9.10 5.81 0.65
C ARG A 27 7.63 6.20 0.54
N ILE A 28 7.15 6.40 -0.69
CA ILE A 28 5.80 6.91 -1.00
C ILE A 28 4.71 6.06 -0.32
N LYS A 29 4.93 4.74 -0.21
CA LYS A 29 4.00 3.79 0.43
C LYS A 29 4.02 3.79 1.97
N GLN A 30 4.90 4.58 2.61
CA GLN A 30 5.01 4.65 4.08
C GLN A 30 4.29 5.84 4.70
N GLN A 31 3.72 6.75 3.90
CA GLN A 31 2.98 7.87 4.46
C GLN A 31 1.57 7.43 4.86
N HIS A 32 1.26 7.55 6.15
CA HIS A 32 -0.06 7.24 6.71
C HIS A 32 -0.83 8.55 6.94
N LYS A 33 -2.07 8.63 6.45
CA LYS A 33 -3.00 9.73 6.73
C LYS A 33 -4.17 9.19 7.56
N ARG A 34 -4.50 9.83 8.68
CA ARG A 34 -5.69 9.50 9.47
C ARG A 34 -6.95 10.01 8.77
N VAL A 35 -7.97 9.17 8.71
CA VAL A 35 -9.29 9.50 8.15
C VAL A 35 -10.33 9.04 9.17
N ASN A 36 -11.34 9.88 9.42
CA ASN A 36 -12.48 9.55 10.26
C ASN A 36 -13.66 9.18 9.37
N VAL A 37 -14.38 8.11 9.72
CA VAL A 37 -15.53 7.61 8.97
C VAL A 37 -16.56 7.09 9.97
N ASP A 38 -17.82 7.46 9.79
CA ASP A 38 -18.94 6.91 10.56
C ASP A 38 -19.53 5.69 9.85
N PHE A 39 -19.90 4.68 10.63
CA PHE A 39 -20.49 3.45 10.13
C PHE A 39 -21.85 3.18 10.82
N PRO A 40 -22.84 2.66 10.09
CA PRO A 40 -24.07 2.16 10.72
C PRO A 40 -23.78 1.07 11.75
N LEU A 41 -24.58 1.00 12.81
CA LEU A 41 -24.40 0.02 13.90
C LEU A 41 -24.31 -1.42 13.41
N TRP A 42 -25.20 -1.82 12.49
CA TRP A 42 -25.21 -3.19 11.93
C TRP A 42 -23.89 -3.58 11.26
N MET A 43 -23.19 -2.60 10.68
CA MET A 43 -21.92 -2.81 10.01
C MET A 43 -20.80 -2.98 11.04
N ILE A 44 -20.81 -2.16 12.10
CA ILE A 44 -19.86 -2.28 13.22
C ILE A 44 -20.00 -3.66 13.87
N ASP A 45 -21.23 -4.09 14.17
CA ASP A 45 -21.50 -5.40 14.78
C ASP A 45 -20.98 -6.55 13.91
N SER A 46 -21.14 -6.44 12.59
CA SER A 46 -20.65 -7.43 11.63
C SER A 46 -19.12 -7.47 11.58
N LEU A 47 -18.48 -6.29 11.57
CA LEU A 47 -17.01 -6.17 11.59
C LEU A 47 -16.42 -6.71 12.89
N ASP A 48 -17.08 -6.50 14.04
CA ASP A 48 -16.63 -7.00 15.34
C ASP A 48 -16.69 -8.51 15.47
N LYS A 49 -17.77 -9.12 14.97
CA LYS A 49 -17.88 -10.58 14.92
C LYS A 49 -16.74 -11.19 14.11
N GLU A 50 -16.42 -10.59 12.97
CA GLU A 50 -15.34 -11.06 12.12
C GLU A 50 -13.96 -10.84 12.74
N ALA A 51 -13.72 -9.66 13.31
CA ALA A 51 -12.49 -9.34 14.01
C ALA A 51 -12.24 -10.33 15.16
N THR A 52 -13.28 -10.65 15.93
CA THR A 52 -13.23 -11.66 17.00
C THR A 52 -12.92 -13.05 16.46
N ARG A 53 -13.61 -13.47 15.39
CA ARG A 53 -13.41 -14.78 14.75
C ARG A 53 -11.97 -14.97 14.26
N LEU A 54 -11.37 -13.90 13.74
CA LEU A 54 -9.99 -13.90 13.22
C LEU A 54 -8.93 -13.59 14.28
N GLY A 55 -9.33 -13.18 15.49
CA GLY A 55 -8.41 -12.78 16.55
C GLY A 55 -7.61 -11.50 16.23
N VAL A 56 -8.19 -10.59 15.46
CA VAL A 56 -7.54 -9.33 15.03
C VAL A 56 -8.39 -8.11 15.40
N SER A 57 -7.84 -6.91 15.19
CA SER A 57 -8.60 -5.68 15.41
C SER A 57 -9.61 -5.42 14.28
N ARG A 58 -10.70 -4.71 14.60
CA ARG A 58 -11.65 -4.17 13.61
C ARG A 58 -10.96 -3.39 12.49
N GLN A 59 -9.96 -2.57 12.84
CA GLN A 59 -9.18 -1.78 11.87
C GLN A 59 -8.42 -2.67 10.87
N SER A 60 -7.93 -3.83 11.31
CA SER A 60 -7.26 -4.79 10.43
C SER A 60 -8.23 -5.37 9.40
N VAL A 61 -9.44 -5.76 9.84
CA VAL A 61 -10.50 -6.25 8.95
C VAL A 61 -10.88 -5.18 7.92
N ILE A 62 -11.14 -3.94 8.38
CA ILE A 62 -11.47 -2.81 7.50
C ILE A 62 -10.37 -2.60 6.45
N LYS A 63 -9.10 -2.59 6.88
CA LYS A 63 -7.96 -2.35 6.00
C LYS A 63 -7.84 -3.41 4.89
N VAL A 64 -7.99 -4.68 5.24
CA VAL A 64 -7.88 -5.79 4.28
C VAL A 64 -9.03 -5.74 3.27
N TRP A 65 -10.27 -5.70 3.76
CA TRP A 65 -11.44 -5.70 2.87
C TRP A 65 -11.49 -4.47 1.97
N LEU A 66 -11.16 -3.28 2.48
CA LEU A 66 -11.09 -2.07 1.67
C LEU A 66 -9.99 -2.19 0.59
N GLY A 67 -8.82 -2.73 0.95
CA GLY A 67 -7.73 -2.97 0.01
C GLY A 67 -8.13 -3.92 -1.12
N GLU A 68 -8.75 -5.05 -0.76
CA GLU A 68 -9.24 -6.05 -1.72
C GLU A 68 -10.28 -5.46 -2.68
N ARG A 69 -11.27 -4.73 -2.15
CA ARG A 69 -12.31 -4.08 -2.96
C ARG A 69 -11.73 -3.03 -3.92
N ILE A 70 -10.78 -2.22 -3.44
CA ILE A 70 -10.09 -1.24 -4.28
C ILE A 70 -9.31 -1.95 -5.39
N GLN A 71 -8.57 -3.01 -5.05
CA GLN A 71 -7.78 -3.77 -6.01
C GLN A 71 -8.65 -4.43 -7.09
N GLN A 72 -9.78 -5.05 -6.70
CA GLN A 72 -10.75 -5.63 -7.64
C GLN A 72 -11.24 -4.58 -8.65
N HIS A 73 -11.65 -3.41 -8.18
CA HIS A 73 -12.12 -2.33 -9.04
C HIS A 73 -11.05 -1.79 -10.00
N PHE A 74 -9.77 -1.78 -9.60
CA PHE A 74 -8.68 -1.41 -10.52
C PHE A 74 -8.39 -2.50 -11.57
N LEU A 75 -8.50 -3.77 -11.20
CA LEU A 75 -8.32 -4.88 -12.13
C LEU A 75 -9.43 -4.92 -13.19
N GLU A 76 -10.69 -4.68 -12.79
CA GLU A 76 -11.84 -4.63 -13.70
C GLU A 76 -11.77 -3.50 -14.74
N LYS A 77 -11.08 -2.39 -14.43
CA LYS A 77 -10.94 -1.25 -15.35
C LYS A 77 -9.77 -1.35 -16.32
N THR A 78 -8.88 -2.32 -16.11
CA THR A 78 -7.68 -2.49 -16.94
C THR A 78 -7.90 -3.53 -18.04
N ILE A 79 -9.05 -4.21 -18.04
CA ILE A 79 -9.50 -5.19 -19.04
C ILE A 79 -10.60 -4.56 -19.88
#